data_AF-A0AAN0K8Z7-F1
#
_entry.id   AF-A0AAN0K8Z7-F1
#
_cell.length_a   1.000
_cell.length_b   1.000
_cell.length_c   1.000
_cell.angle_alpha   90.00
_cell.angle_beta   90.00
_cell.angle_gamma   90.00
#
_symmetry.space_group_name_H-M   'P 1'
#
loop_
_entity.id
_entity.type
_entity.pdbx_description
1 polymer ?
#
loop_
_entity_poly.entity_id
_entity_poly.type
_entity_poly.pdbx_seq_one_letter_code
_entity_poly.pdbx_strand_id
1 'polypeptide(L)' 'MGGKCDVPQYYDIDFPRFDETAQQIAHATGCGIIGDTSLIGAIKPHPVKGYLTRREAVFMAIQGTSLKVTKQEPDTVTVE' A
#
# COMPACT_ATOMS: atom_id res chain seq x y z
N MET A 1 -2.04 13.41 9.15
CA MET A 1 -1.68 14.00 7.84
C MET A 1 -2.97 14.15 7.04
N GLY A 2 -2.98 15.02 6.04
CA GLY A 2 -4.05 15.15 5.06
C GLY A 2 -3.38 15.25 3.69
N GLY A 3 -3.93 14.54 2.70
CA GLY A 3 -3.32 14.37 1.38
C GLY A 3 -3.97 13.21 0.62
N LYS A 4 -3.45 12.86 -0.56
CA LYS A 4 -3.99 11.82 -1.42
C LYS A 4 -3.94 10.43 -0.77
N CYS A 5 -2.98 10.18 0.11
CA CYS A 5 -2.88 8.91 0.81
C CYS A 5 -3.89 8.75 1.96
N ASP A 6 -4.54 9.83 2.40
CA ASP A 6 -5.48 9.83 3.53
C ASP A 6 -6.96 9.92 3.07
N VAL A 7 -7.23 9.84 1.76
CA VAL A 7 -8.60 9.79 1.24
C VAL A 7 -9.12 8.35 1.28
N PRO A 8 -10.24 8.06 1.97
CA PRO A 8 -10.74 6.71 2.16
C PRO A 8 -11.49 6.15 0.95
N GLN A 9 -11.45 4.82 0.78
CA GLN A 9 -12.28 4.07 -0.16
C GLN A 9 -12.47 2.63 0.32
N TYR A 10 -13.39 1.90 -0.32
CA TYR A 10 -13.58 0.49 -0.07
C TYR A 10 -12.53 -0.35 -0.81
N TYR A 11 -11.97 -1.34 -0.11
CA TYR A 11 -11.02 -2.30 -0.63
C TYR A 11 -11.52 -3.73 -0.44
N ASP A 12 -11.29 -4.56 -1.46
CA ASP A 12 -11.35 -6.02 -1.41
C ASP A 12 -10.26 -6.56 -2.35
N ILE A 13 -9.02 -6.58 -1.84
CA ILE A 13 -7.82 -6.95 -2.59
C ILE A 13 -7.24 -8.23 -1.97
N ASP A 14 -6.97 -9.22 -2.81
CA ASP A 14 -6.28 -10.46 -2.44
C ASP A 14 -5.40 -10.93 -3.60
N PHE A 15 -4.32 -10.19 -3.85
CA PHE A 15 -3.35 -10.51 -4.89
C PHE A 15 -2.18 -11.34 -4.35
N PRO A 16 -1.57 -12.19 -5.20
CA PRO A 16 -0.43 -13.00 -4.79
C PRO A 16 0.86 -12.20 -4.55
N ARG A 17 0.95 -10.97 -5.06
CA ARG A 17 2.16 -10.14 -5.04
C ARG A 17 1.89 -8.73 -4.50
N PHE A 18 2.88 -8.18 -3.81
CA PHE A 18 2.80 -6.85 -3.23
C PHE A 18 2.80 -5.75 -4.29
N ASP A 19 3.52 -5.90 -5.40
CA ASP A 19 3.54 -4.91 -6.48
C ASP A 19 2.15 -4.71 -7.11
N GLU A 20 1.39 -5.79 -7.32
CA GLU A 20 -0.01 -5.73 -7.78
C GLU A 20 -0.91 -5.04 -6.76
N THR A 21 -0.75 -5.35 -5.46
CA THR A 21 -1.50 -4.70 -4.38
C THR A 21 -1.18 -3.22 -4.28
N ALA A 22 0.11 -2.85 -4.32
CA ALA A 22 0.56 -1.46 -4.32
C ALA A 22 0.04 -0.70 -5.55
N GLN A 23 0.11 -1.31 -6.74
CA GLN A 23 -0.44 -0.72 -7.95
C GLN A 23 -1.94 -0.46 -7.80
N GLN A 24 -2.71 -1.42 -7.30
CA GLN A 24 -4.15 -1.27 -7.11
C GLN A 24 -4.50 -0.17 -6.10
N ILE A 25 -3.72 -0.03 -5.02
CA ILE A 25 -3.92 1.04 -4.03
C ILE A 25 -3.59 2.42 -4.62
N ALA A 26 -2.52 2.53 -5.43
CA ALA A 26 -2.00 3.78 -5.97
C ALA A 26 -2.72 4.26 -7.26
N HIS A 27 -3.28 3.34 -8.04
CA HIS A 27 -3.75 3.59 -9.41
C HIS A 27 -4.76 4.74 -9.51
N ALA A 28 -4.40 5.77 -10.29
CA ALA A 28 -5.23 6.96 -10.52
C ALA A 28 -5.61 7.76 -9.26
N THR A 29 -4.85 7.63 -8.16
CA THR A 29 -5.20 8.26 -6.88
C THR A 29 -4.35 9.47 -6.49
N GLY A 30 -3.13 9.57 -7.04
CA GLY A 30 -2.13 10.53 -6.61
C GLY A 30 -1.41 10.19 -5.30
N CYS A 31 -1.73 9.05 -4.67
CA CYS A 31 -0.91 8.50 -3.59
C CYS A 31 0.18 7.60 -4.18
N GLY A 32 1.45 7.99 -4.04
CA GLY A 32 2.60 7.21 -4.49
C GLY A 32 3.03 6.17 -3.45
N ILE A 33 3.10 4.90 -3.84
CA ILE A 33 3.73 3.85 -3.03
C ILE A 33 5.13 3.62 -3.59
N ILE A 34 6.14 3.93 -2.80
CA ILE A 34 7.55 3.98 -3.21
C ILE A 34 8.30 2.80 -2.59
N GLY A 35 9.07 2.08 -3.41
CA GLY A 35 9.93 0.99 -2.96
C GLY A 35 10.62 0.34 -4.15
N ASP A 36 11.68 -0.42 -3.89
CA ASP A 36 12.36 -1.20 -4.92
C ASP A 36 11.55 -2.47 -5.24
N THR A 37 10.84 -2.46 -6.36
CA THR A 37 9.99 -3.57 -6.79
C THR A 37 10.76 -4.88 -7.00
N SER A 38 12.08 -4.81 -7.26
CA SER A 38 12.91 -6.01 -7.37
C SER A 38 13.11 -6.71 -6.02
N LEU A 39 13.00 -5.97 -4.92
CA LEU A 39 13.13 -6.48 -3.56
C LEU A 39 11.79 -6.83 -2.94
N ILE A 40 10.78 -5.97 -3.11
CA ILE A 40 9.52 -6.08 -2.38
C ILE A 40 8.37 -6.69 -3.20
N GLY A 41 8.45 -6.63 -4.53
CA GLY A 41 7.29 -6.88 -5.39
C GLY A 41 6.73 -8.29 -5.28
N ALA A 42 7.59 -9.31 -5.20
CA ALA A 42 7.18 -10.72 -5.15
C ALA A 42 6.70 -11.21 -3.77
N ILE A 43 6.76 -10.37 -2.73
CA ILE A 43 6.31 -10.75 -1.39
C ILE A 43 4.79 -10.88 -1.40
N LYS A 44 4.29 -11.99 -0.84
CA LYS A 44 2.85 -12.20 -0.68
C LYS A 44 2.30 -11.22 0.37
N PRO A 45 1.40 -10.31 0.01
CA PRO A 45 0.80 -9.38 0.96
C PRO A 45 -0.28 -10.07 1.79
N HIS A 46 -0.63 -9.44 2.91
CA HIS A 46 -1.87 -9.73 3.60
C HIS A 46 -3.06 -9.16 2.80
N PRO A 47 -4.20 -9.87 2.70
CA PRO A 47 -5.38 -9.34 2.03
C PRO A 47 -5.82 -7.98 2.60
N VAL A 48 -6.20 -7.04 1.73
CA VAL A 48 -6.64 -5.70 2.13
C VAL A 48 -8.14 -5.60 1.96
N LYS A 49 -8.86 -5.50 3.09
CA LYS A 49 -10.33 -5.52 3.10
C LYS A 49 -10.91 -4.43 3.99
N GLY A 50 -11.98 -3.82 3.51
CA GLY A 50 -12.78 -2.84 4.26
C GLY A 50 -12.63 -1.41 3.77
N TYR A 51 -13.23 -0.49 4.52
CA TYR A 51 -13.19 0.95 4.22
C TYR A 51 -11.97 1.57 4.90
N LEU A 52 -10.94 1.89 4.11
CA LEU A 52 -9.62 2.30 4.57
C LEU A 52 -9.13 3.51 3.77
N THR A 53 -8.29 4.33 4.38
CA THR A 53 -7.39 5.21 3.62
C THR A 53 -6.35 4.39 2.85
N ARG A 54 -5.72 4.98 1.83
CA ARG A 54 -4.65 4.31 1.06
C ARG A 54 -3.46 3.97 1.95
N ARG A 55 -3.16 4.85 2.90
CA ARG A 55 -2.12 4.62 3.91
C ARG A 55 -2.44 3.41 4.78
N GLU A 56 -3.66 3.33 5.31
CA GLU A 56 -4.11 2.17 6.08
C GLU A 56 -4.12 0.89 5.24
N ALA A 57 -4.50 0.99 3.95
CA ALA A 57 -4.44 -0.13 3.02
C ALA A 57 -2.99 -0.64 2.83
N VAL A 58 -2.00 0.24 2.73
CA VAL A 58 -0.57 -0.17 2.68
C VAL A 58 -0.15 -0.85 3.98
N PHE A 59 -0.51 -0.27 5.14
CA PHE A 59 -0.20 -0.88 6.44
C PHE A 59 -0.83 -2.26 6.60
N MET A 60 -2.06 -2.43 6.14
CA MET A 60 -2.74 -3.73 6.14
C MET A 60 -2.02 -4.71 5.20
N ALA A 61 -1.66 -4.29 3.98
CA ALA A 61 -1.02 -5.15 2.99
C ALA A 61 0.31 -5.77 3.48
N ILE A 62 1.04 -5.07 4.34
CA ILE A 62 2.33 -5.55 4.85
C ILE A 62 2.24 -6.36 6.15
N GLN A 63 1.04 -6.52 6.74
CA GLN A 63 0.89 -7.27 7.98
C GLN A 63 1.37 -8.72 7.83
N GLY A 64 2.18 -9.19 8.79
CA GLY A 64 2.73 -10.54 8.76
C GLY A 64 3.82 -10.78 7.70
N THR A 65 4.23 -9.75 6.95
CA THR A 65 5.39 -9.80 6.04
C THR A 65 6.66 -9.28 6.72
N SER A 66 7.78 -9.33 6.01
CA SER A 66 9.03 -8.68 6.45
C SER A 66 9.07 -7.18 6.13
N LEU A 67 8.11 -6.67 5.35
CA LEU A 67 8.08 -5.29 4.86
C LEU A 67 7.72 -4.29 5.95
N LYS A 68 8.21 -3.07 5.81
CA LYS A 68 7.95 -1.97 6.74
C LYS A 68 7.72 -0.68 5.98
N VAL A 69 6.81 0.15 6.50
CA VAL A 69 6.73 1.55 6.08
C VAL A 69 7.88 2.32 6.72
N THR A 70 8.82 2.82 5.91
CA THR A 70 10.01 3.54 6.39
C THR A 70 9.84 5.06 6.34
N LYS A 71 8.95 5.57 5.48
CA LYS A 71 8.67 7.01 5.35
C LYS A 71 7.21 7.27 4.97
N GLN A 72 6.68 8.38 5.47
CA GLN A 72 5.30 8.82 5.24
C GLN A 72 5.25 10.32 4.95
N GLU A 73 4.62 10.69 3.84
CA GLU A 73 4.33 12.08 3.45
C GLU A 73 2.84 12.20 3.08
N PRO A 74 2.28 13.41 2.88
CA PRO A 74 0.86 13.58 2.55
C PRO A 74 0.39 12.74 1.34
N ASP A 75 1.23 12.66 0.31
CA ASP A 75 0.91 12.03 -0.97
C ASP A 75 1.80 10.82 -1.29
N THR A 76 2.67 10.39 -0.35
CA THR A 76 3.53 9.22 -0.54
C THR A 76 3.65 8.32 0.70
N VAL A 77 3.89 7.04 0.45
CA VAL A 77 4.26 6.02 1.45
C VAL A 77 5.44 5.22 0.92
N THR A 78 6.55 5.16 1.66
CA THR A 78 7.73 4.36 1.29
C THR A 78 7.73 3.04 2.04
N VAL A 79 7.99 1.94 1.34
CA VAL A 79 8.01 0.56 1.84
C VAL A 79 9.34 -0.12 1.47
N GLU A 80 9.94 -0.79 2.45
CA GLU A 80 11.20 -1.55 2.35
C GLU A 80 11.08 -2.92 3.04
#